data_AF-A0AAV5M3Z2-F1
#
_entry.id   AF-A0AAV5M3Z2-F1
#
_cell.length_a   1.000
_cell.length_b   1.000
_cell.length_c   1.000
_cell.angle_alpha   90.00
_cell.angle_beta   90.00
_cell.angle_gamma   90.00
#
_symmetry.space_group_name_H-M   'P 1'
#
loop_
_entity.id
_entity.type
_entity.pdbx_description
1 polymer ?
#
loop_
_entity_poly.entity_id
_entity_poly.type
_entity_poly.pdbx_seq_one_letter_code
_entity_poly.pdbx_strand_id
1 'polypeptide(L)'
;MPASSSNAASKANATVQQGKGLWRPFVVVFATLLVPVVAAVLFYQLDSFDPAPIPLHELSLVPPISALLVNDHILAGAEFLGEGQLKGPEDIAYDPNSQLIYTGCEDGWIKQVAVNESSANSVVQNWVNTGGRPLGLVVGHNNELILKIQGEEKGEIERFVEDLPGYPDNILYDGEGHFWIALSSGIVKSWEMAFRYPFIRKIMALMEKYVGRPSMERNGGVFVVDLEGKPVAHYYDSELSMISSGIKIQNFLYCGSLKYSFIIRLNLDRYAATHHSSRK
;
A
#
# COMPACT_ATOMS: atom_id res chain seq x y z
N MET A 1 99.06 27.52 -56.01
CA MET A 1 97.60 27.77 -56.04
C MET A 1 96.91 26.42 -56.05
N PRO A 2 96.48 25.92 -54.89
CA PRO A 2 96.16 24.51 -54.72
C PRO A 2 94.65 24.22 -54.66
N ALA A 3 94.37 22.95 -54.91
CA ALA A 3 93.10 22.28 -54.78
C ALA A 3 92.66 22.12 -53.31
N SER A 4 91.39 21.73 -53.16
CA SER A 4 90.74 21.06 -52.03
C SER A 4 90.30 21.92 -50.82
N SER A 5 88.98 21.96 -50.64
CA SER A 5 88.28 21.89 -49.34
C SER A 5 86.90 21.29 -49.68
N SER A 6 86.54 20.06 -49.31
CA SER A 6 86.35 19.43 -48.00
C SER A 6 85.24 20.08 -47.15
N ASN A 7 84.37 19.19 -46.65
CA ASN A 7 83.31 19.35 -45.64
C ASN A 7 81.89 19.42 -46.22
N ALA A 8 80.93 18.64 -45.76
CA ALA A 8 80.92 17.46 -44.90
C ALA A 8 79.53 16.82 -45.06
N ALA A 9 79.45 15.52 -44.88
CA ALA A 9 78.26 14.70 -45.06
C ALA A 9 77.00 15.24 -44.35
N SER A 10 75.91 15.42 -45.10
CA SER A 10 74.57 15.49 -44.53
C SER A 10 74.15 14.07 -44.13
N LYS A 11 74.22 13.80 -42.82
CA LYS A 11 73.76 12.54 -42.23
C LYS A 11 72.26 12.35 -42.49
N ALA A 12 71.93 11.11 -42.83
CA ALA A 12 70.61 10.62 -43.15
C ALA A 12 69.56 10.96 -42.06
N ASN A 13 68.39 11.41 -42.52
CA ASN A 13 67.18 11.50 -41.72
C ASN A 13 66.69 10.08 -41.39
N ALA A 14 66.91 9.64 -40.15
CA ALA A 14 66.22 8.50 -39.57
C ALA A 14 64.79 8.94 -39.21
N THR A 15 63.82 8.44 -39.96
CA THR A 15 62.39 8.62 -39.74
C THR A 15 61.98 8.00 -38.41
N VAL A 16 61.76 8.82 -37.37
CA VAL A 16 61.10 8.37 -36.14
C VAL A 16 59.60 8.26 -36.44
N GLN A 17 59.13 7.05 -36.73
CA GLN A 17 57.70 6.73 -36.66
C GLN A 17 57.26 6.85 -35.20
N GLN A 18 56.62 7.97 -34.85
CA GLN A 18 55.86 8.07 -33.61
C GLN A 18 54.67 7.11 -33.69
N GLY A 19 54.73 6.01 -32.94
CA GLY A 19 53.60 5.13 -32.71
C GLY A 19 52.47 5.92 -32.06
N LYS A 20 51.43 6.26 -32.84
CA LYS A 20 50.18 6.82 -32.33
C LYS A 20 49.52 5.73 -31.48
N GLY A 21 49.66 5.86 -30.17
CA GLY A 21 49.29 4.85 -29.18
C GLY A 21 47.87 4.32 -29.37
N LEU A 22 47.79 2.99 -29.34
CA LEU A 22 46.59 2.13 -29.33
C LEU A 22 45.58 2.46 -28.22
N TRP A 23 45.86 3.45 -27.37
CA TRP A 23 45.05 3.86 -26.23
C TRP A 23 43.95 4.87 -26.60
N ARG A 24 44.11 5.60 -27.70
CA ARG A 24 43.10 6.57 -28.19
C ARG A 24 41.71 5.97 -28.47
N PRO A 25 41.55 4.80 -29.11
CA PRO A 25 40.22 4.23 -29.30
C PRO A 25 39.58 3.79 -27.98
N PHE A 26 40.35 3.27 -27.02
CA PHE A 26 39.84 2.88 -25.71
C PHE A 26 39.35 4.08 -24.89
N VAL A 27 40.08 5.20 -24.91
CA VAL A 27 39.66 6.43 -24.23
C VAL A 27 38.38 7.01 -24.84
N VAL A 28 38.23 6.93 -26.17
CA VAL A 28 37.02 7.43 -26.86
C VAL A 28 35.81 6.52 -26.61
N VAL A 29 35.98 5.19 -26.61
CA VAL A 29 34.88 4.26 -26.29
C VAL A 29 34.49 4.37 -24.81
N PHE A 30 35.48 4.51 -23.91
CA PHE A 30 35.21 4.72 -22.48
C PHE A 30 34.49 6.05 -22.25
N ALA A 31 34.92 7.14 -22.88
CA ALA A 31 34.26 8.43 -22.77
C ALA A 31 32.84 8.41 -23.36
N THR A 32 32.61 7.75 -24.49
CA THR A 32 31.26 7.67 -25.11
C THR A 32 30.28 6.80 -24.31
N LEU A 33 30.73 5.85 -23.50
CA LEU A 33 29.88 5.09 -22.58
C LEU A 33 29.73 5.76 -21.22
N LEU A 34 30.80 6.35 -20.70
CA LEU A 34 30.81 6.96 -19.36
C LEU A 34 30.13 8.33 -19.35
N VAL A 35 30.29 9.15 -20.39
CA VAL A 35 29.67 10.49 -20.47
C VAL A 35 28.14 10.44 -20.45
N PRO A 36 27.43 9.57 -21.20
CA PRO A 36 25.97 9.48 -21.08
C PRO A 36 25.55 8.85 -19.75
N VAL A 37 26.35 7.99 -19.12
CA VAL A 37 26.06 7.48 -17.77
C VAL A 37 26.25 8.56 -16.72
N VAL A 38 27.30 9.38 -16.81
CA VAL A 38 27.55 10.52 -15.92
C VAL A 38 26.57 11.65 -16.19
N ALA A 39 26.20 11.91 -17.44
CA ALA A 39 25.16 12.87 -17.80
C ALA A 39 23.79 12.37 -17.35
N ALA A 40 23.47 11.09 -17.54
CA ALA A 40 22.26 10.49 -16.96
C ALA A 40 22.33 10.56 -15.43
N VAL A 41 23.44 10.27 -14.79
CA VAL A 41 23.61 10.43 -13.35
C VAL A 41 23.59 11.88 -12.92
N LEU A 42 23.93 12.89 -13.74
CA LEU A 42 23.84 14.32 -13.40
C LEU A 42 22.45 14.91 -13.66
N PHE A 43 21.79 14.48 -14.74
CA PHE A 43 20.41 14.87 -15.09
C PHE A 43 19.35 14.06 -14.34
N TYR A 44 19.67 12.81 -13.95
CA TYR A 44 18.93 11.95 -13.00
C TYR A 44 19.63 11.90 -11.64
N GLN A 45 20.59 12.79 -11.33
CA GLN A 45 21.08 12.91 -9.95
C GLN A 45 19.93 13.49 -9.18
N LEU A 46 19.22 12.54 -8.59
CA LEU A 46 18.51 12.62 -7.35
C LEU A 46 17.66 13.88 -7.35
N ASP A 47 16.38 13.70 -7.66
CA ASP A 47 15.39 14.23 -6.73
C ASP A 47 16.02 14.03 -5.35
N SER A 48 16.46 15.14 -4.75
CA SER A 48 16.51 15.21 -3.32
C SER A 48 15.07 14.87 -2.97
N PHE A 49 14.81 13.60 -2.70
CA PHE A 49 13.78 13.23 -1.77
C PHE A 49 14.21 13.96 -0.51
N ASP A 50 13.77 15.21 -0.45
CA ASP A 50 13.71 16.03 0.73
C ASP A 50 12.39 15.56 1.33
N PRO A 51 12.40 14.45 2.12
CA PRO A 51 11.19 14.05 2.81
C PRO A 51 10.66 15.32 3.46
N ALA A 52 9.37 15.62 3.26
CA ALA A 52 8.76 16.80 3.86
C ALA A 52 9.32 16.94 5.27
N PRO A 53 10.02 18.06 5.58
CA PRO A 53 10.81 18.15 6.80
C PRO A 53 9.87 17.80 7.93
N ILE A 54 10.16 16.69 8.60
CA ILE A 54 9.37 16.24 9.74
C ILE A 54 9.34 17.47 10.66
N PRO A 55 8.15 18.03 10.95
CA PRO A 55 8.07 19.26 11.72
C PRO A 55 8.38 18.90 13.17
N LEU A 56 9.66 18.64 13.45
CA LEU A 56 10.17 18.23 14.77
C LEU A 56 9.73 19.25 15.81
N HIS A 57 9.66 20.53 15.42
CA HIS A 57 9.13 21.60 16.24
C HIS A 57 7.64 21.38 16.55
N GLU A 58 6.75 21.09 15.59
CA GLU A 58 5.33 20.79 15.88
C GLU A 58 5.11 19.48 16.66
N LEU A 59 5.94 18.46 16.40
CA LEU A 59 5.90 17.17 17.11
C LEU A 59 6.45 17.24 18.55
N SER A 60 7.22 18.28 18.88
CA SER A 60 7.90 18.42 20.19
C SER A 60 7.39 19.60 21.02
N LEU A 61 6.57 20.50 20.46
CA LEU A 61 6.09 21.71 21.14
C LEU A 61 4.99 21.44 22.17
N VAL A 62 4.30 20.31 22.05
CA VAL A 62 3.42 19.80 23.08
C VAL A 62 4.16 18.63 23.72
N PRO A 63 4.55 18.69 25.01
CA PRO A 63 5.02 17.48 25.68
C PRO A 63 3.96 16.40 25.45
N PRO A 64 4.35 15.20 24.96
CA PRO A 64 3.38 14.17 24.64
C PRO A 64 2.50 13.99 25.87
N ILE A 65 1.18 14.09 25.66
CA ILE A 65 0.21 13.84 26.73
C ILE A 65 0.52 12.44 27.23
N SER A 66 1.11 12.37 28.42
CA SER A 66 1.39 11.10 29.05
C SER A 66 0.05 10.58 29.54
N ALA A 67 -0.31 9.37 29.12
CA ALA A 67 -1.44 8.68 29.70
C ALA A 67 -1.27 8.65 31.23
N LEU A 68 -2.36 8.78 31.98
CA LEU A 68 -2.31 8.71 33.45
C LEU A 68 -1.70 7.38 33.93
N LEU A 69 -1.87 6.32 33.14
CA LEU A 69 -1.35 4.99 33.38
C LEU A 69 -0.50 4.58 32.17
N VAL A 70 0.74 4.19 32.42
CA VAL A 70 1.69 3.76 31.37
C VAL A 70 2.23 2.38 31.74
N ASN A 71 2.25 1.48 30.76
CA ASN A 71 3.00 0.22 30.81
C ASN A 71 4.01 0.23 29.66
N ASP A 72 5.22 0.69 29.94
CA ASP A 72 6.36 0.73 29.00
C ASP A 72 7.09 -0.62 28.90
N HIS A 73 6.56 -1.65 29.55
CA HIS A 73 7.09 -3.00 29.59
C HIS A 73 6.02 -4.04 29.24
N ILE A 74 5.10 -3.73 28.33
CA ILE A 74 4.01 -4.63 27.92
C ILE A 74 4.52 -6.03 27.56
N LEU A 75 5.69 -6.13 26.93
CA LEU A 75 6.30 -7.40 26.56
C LEU A 75 6.78 -8.25 27.75
N ALA A 76 7.05 -7.65 28.91
CA ALA A 76 7.53 -8.39 30.08
C ALA A 76 6.47 -9.36 30.67
N GLY A 77 5.18 -9.08 30.43
CA GLY A 77 4.07 -9.95 30.81
C GLY A 77 3.22 -10.40 29.61
N ALA A 78 3.67 -10.12 28.38
CA ALA A 78 2.94 -10.55 27.18
C ALA A 78 3.18 -12.04 26.92
N GLU A 79 2.14 -12.70 26.45
CA GLU A 79 2.17 -14.07 25.98
C GLU A 79 2.08 -14.13 24.46
N PHE A 80 2.82 -15.03 23.83
CA PHE A 80 2.93 -15.13 22.36
C PHE A 80 2.02 -16.24 21.82
N LEU A 81 0.76 -15.89 21.55
CA LEU A 81 -0.21 -16.83 21.00
C LEU A 81 0.16 -17.27 19.58
N GLY A 82 0.12 -18.59 19.35
CA GLY A 82 0.33 -19.16 18.01
C GLY A 82 1.71 -18.90 17.41
N GLU A 83 2.74 -18.73 18.25
CA GLU A 83 4.11 -18.46 17.80
C GLU A 83 4.57 -19.49 16.75
N GLY A 84 5.10 -18.97 15.63
CA GLY A 84 5.54 -19.78 14.48
C GLY A 84 4.43 -20.34 13.59
N GLN A 85 3.15 -20.23 13.99
CA GLN A 85 2.01 -20.78 13.24
C GLN A 85 1.19 -19.71 12.50
N LEU A 86 1.29 -18.44 12.92
CA LEU A 86 0.64 -17.28 12.34
C LEU A 86 1.64 -16.47 11.50
N LYS A 87 1.63 -16.65 10.17
CA LYS A 87 2.54 -15.91 9.29
C LYS A 87 2.00 -14.53 8.99
N GLY A 88 2.55 -13.52 9.67
CA GLY A 88 2.17 -12.11 9.48
C GLY A 88 0.69 -11.85 9.72
N PRO A 89 0.15 -12.18 10.92
CA PRO A 89 -1.23 -11.88 11.28
C PRO A 89 -1.46 -10.38 11.15
N GLU A 90 -2.54 -9.98 10.49
CA GLU A 90 -2.80 -8.57 10.17
C GLU A 90 -3.92 -7.99 11.03
N ASP A 91 -5.12 -8.55 10.95
CA ASP A 91 -6.29 -8.15 11.74
C ASP A 91 -6.75 -9.29 12.66
N ILE A 92 -7.47 -8.96 13.73
CA ILE A 92 -8.06 -9.93 14.66
C ILE A 92 -9.56 -9.64 14.84
N ALA A 93 -10.38 -10.68 14.73
CA ALA A 93 -11.80 -10.61 15.07
C ALA A 93 -12.10 -11.65 16.15
N TYR A 94 -12.73 -11.24 17.24
CA TYR A 94 -13.02 -12.13 18.38
C TYR A 94 -14.49 -12.51 18.41
N ASP A 95 -14.76 -13.81 18.50
CA ASP A 95 -16.10 -14.34 18.74
C ASP A 95 -16.26 -14.76 20.21
N PRO A 96 -17.07 -14.04 21.01
CA PRO A 96 -17.26 -14.35 22.42
C PRO A 96 -18.01 -15.66 22.67
N ASN A 97 -18.81 -16.15 21.72
CA ASN A 97 -19.60 -17.38 21.91
C ASN A 97 -18.73 -18.63 21.73
N SER A 98 -17.83 -18.63 20.73
CA SER A 98 -16.91 -19.75 20.48
C SER A 98 -15.56 -19.59 21.20
N GLN A 99 -15.27 -18.42 21.76
CA GLN A 99 -13.97 -18.06 22.35
C GLN A 99 -12.80 -18.23 21.36
N LEU A 100 -13.06 -17.93 20.08
CA LEU A 100 -12.06 -17.99 19.02
C LEU A 100 -11.69 -16.58 18.56
N ILE A 101 -10.40 -16.38 18.35
CA ILE A 101 -9.88 -15.26 17.57
C ILE A 101 -9.69 -15.74 16.13
N TYR A 102 -10.19 -14.99 15.18
CA TYR A 102 -9.95 -15.17 13.76
C TYR A 102 -8.90 -14.16 13.33
N THR A 103 -7.87 -14.61 12.60
CA THR A 103 -6.84 -13.73 12.07
C THR A 103 -6.45 -14.10 10.64
N GLY A 104 -6.25 -13.08 9.82
CA GLY A 104 -5.81 -13.22 8.43
C GLY A 104 -4.30 -13.26 8.36
N CYS A 105 -3.74 -14.25 7.66
CA CYS A 105 -2.30 -14.43 7.51
C CYS A 105 -1.83 -14.18 6.07
N GLU A 106 -0.56 -13.80 5.93
CA GLU A 106 0.11 -13.56 4.65
C GLU A 106 0.12 -14.79 3.73
N ASP A 107 0.05 -15.99 4.30
CA ASP A 107 -0.04 -17.26 3.58
C ASP A 107 -1.42 -17.52 2.94
N GLY A 108 -2.34 -16.56 3.04
CA GLY A 108 -3.68 -16.64 2.49
C GLY A 108 -4.64 -17.45 3.35
N TRP A 109 -4.26 -17.82 4.56
CA TRP A 109 -5.16 -18.52 5.48
C TRP A 109 -5.81 -17.55 6.46
N ILE A 110 -7.08 -17.77 6.71
CA ILE A 110 -7.74 -17.33 7.94
C ILE A 110 -7.55 -18.44 8.96
N LYS A 111 -7.00 -18.07 10.11
CA LYS A 111 -6.68 -19.00 11.20
C LYS A 111 -7.54 -18.68 12.41
N GLN A 112 -8.07 -19.74 13.03
CA GLN A 112 -8.74 -19.68 14.31
C GLN A 112 -7.71 -19.94 15.41
N VAL A 113 -7.72 -19.11 16.45
CA VAL A 113 -6.86 -19.21 17.62
C VAL A 113 -7.76 -19.29 18.84
N ALA A 114 -7.71 -20.42 19.55
CA ALA A 114 -8.49 -20.58 20.78
C ALA A 114 -7.98 -19.65 21.88
N VAL A 115 -8.89 -18.91 22.50
CA VAL A 115 -8.59 -18.08 23.67
C VAL A 115 -8.63 -18.97 24.91
N ASN A 116 -7.45 -19.41 25.35
CA ASN A 116 -7.28 -20.23 26.55
C ASN A 116 -6.59 -19.42 27.65
N GLU A 117 -6.67 -19.89 28.90
CA GLU A 117 -5.95 -19.28 30.05
C GLU A 117 -4.42 -19.39 29.96
N SER A 118 -3.87 -20.16 29.00
CA SER A 118 -2.44 -20.28 28.78
C SER A 118 -2.08 -20.34 27.30
N SER A 119 -1.20 -19.45 26.87
CA SER A 119 -0.64 -19.42 25.50
C SER A 119 0.22 -20.61 25.12
N ALA A 120 0.76 -21.35 26.09
CA ALA A 120 1.64 -22.51 25.84
C ALA A 120 0.94 -23.61 25.04
N ASN A 121 -0.40 -23.67 25.12
CA ASN A 121 -1.25 -24.59 24.38
C ASN A 121 -2.15 -23.84 23.38
N SER A 122 -1.62 -22.82 22.71
CA SER A 122 -2.33 -22.11 21.64
C SER A 122 -2.75 -23.09 20.56
N VAL A 123 -4.05 -23.39 20.48
CA VAL A 123 -4.61 -24.21 19.42
C VAL A 123 -4.89 -23.29 18.24
N VAL A 124 -4.02 -23.37 17.22
CA VAL A 124 -4.18 -22.66 15.96
C VAL A 124 -4.70 -23.63 14.92
N GLN A 125 -5.81 -23.29 14.28
CA GLN A 125 -6.40 -24.09 13.21
C GLN A 125 -6.52 -23.26 11.94
N ASN A 126 -6.04 -23.82 10.82
CA ASN A 126 -6.31 -23.26 9.51
C ASN A 126 -7.79 -23.50 9.21
N TRP A 127 -8.57 -22.42 9.06
CA TRP A 127 -10.01 -22.54 8.85
C TRP A 127 -10.36 -22.47 7.36
N VAL A 128 -10.05 -21.34 6.70
CA VAL A 128 -10.37 -21.11 5.28
C VAL A 128 -9.14 -20.53 4.59
N ASN A 129 -8.80 -21.06 3.41
CA ASN A 129 -7.79 -20.45 2.53
C ASN A 129 -8.49 -19.55 1.52
N THR A 130 -8.08 -18.29 1.46
CA THR A 130 -8.69 -17.26 0.65
C THR A 130 -8.09 -17.12 -0.76
N GLY A 131 -7.00 -17.86 -1.06
CA GLY A 131 -6.24 -17.74 -2.33
C GLY A 131 -5.42 -16.46 -2.45
N GLY A 132 -5.59 -15.53 -1.51
CA GLY A 132 -4.94 -14.21 -1.45
C GLY A 132 -4.89 -13.71 0.00
N ARG A 133 -4.10 -12.69 0.29
CA ARG A 133 -3.90 -12.21 1.69
C ARG A 133 -5.19 -11.59 2.23
N PRO A 134 -5.77 -12.08 3.34
CA PRO A 134 -6.87 -11.38 4.01
C PRO A 134 -6.34 -10.06 4.59
N LEU A 135 -7.08 -8.98 4.37
CA LEU A 135 -6.73 -7.60 4.74
C LEU A 135 -7.67 -6.97 5.80
N GLY A 136 -8.67 -7.71 6.27
CA GLY A 136 -9.64 -7.22 7.24
C GLY A 136 -10.68 -8.27 7.57
N LEU A 137 -11.06 -8.33 8.85
CA LEU A 137 -11.95 -9.34 9.42
C LEU A 137 -12.98 -8.70 10.34
N VAL A 138 -14.24 -9.12 10.27
CA VAL A 138 -15.21 -8.79 11.33
C VAL A 138 -16.13 -9.98 11.62
N VAL A 139 -16.36 -10.25 12.91
CA VAL A 139 -17.39 -11.20 13.34
C VAL A 139 -18.73 -10.47 13.38
N GLY A 140 -19.70 -10.97 12.62
CA GLY A 140 -21.05 -10.46 12.55
C GLY A 140 -21.95 -10.91 13.69
N HIS A 141 -23.21 -10.46 13.64
CA HIS A 141 -24.17 -10.68 14.73
C HIS A 141 -24.54 -12.15 14.95
N ASN A 142 -24.55 -12.95 13.87
CA ASN A 142 -24.87 -14.38 13.90
C ASN A 142 -23.61 -15.27 13.89
N ASN A 143 -22.46 -14.75 14.35
CA ASN A 143 -21.17 -15.43 14.30
C ASN A 143 -20.64 -15.72 12.88
N GLU A 144 -21.10 -14.97 11.87
CA GLU A 144 -20.50 -14.98 10.53
C GLU A 144 -19.17 -14.23 10.54
N LEU A 145 -18.20 -14.63 9.70
CA LEU A 145 -16.94 -13.89 9.55
C LEU A 145 -16.91 -13.23 8.17
N ILE A 146 -16.81 -11.90 8.14
CA ILE A 146 -16.75 -11.14 6.89
C ILE A 146 -15.33 -10.70 6.62
N LEU A 147 -14.94 -10.82 5.35
CA LEU A 147 -13.56 -10.86 4.92
C LEU A 147 -13.32 -9.84 3.80
N LYS A 148 -12.18 -9.14 3.88
CA LYS A 148 -11.56 -8.51 2.71
C LYS A 148 -10.33 -9.33 2.30
N ILE A 149 -10.20 -9.66 1.01
CA ILE A 149 -9.11 -10.49 0.46
C ILE A 149 -8.36 -9.73 -0.64
N GLN A 150 -7.04 -9.96 -0.75
CA GLN A 150 -6.19 -9.50 -1.85
C GLN A 150 -5.69 -10.67 -2.72
N GLY A 151 -6.25 -10.90 -3.92
CA GLY A 151 -5.75 -11.92 -4.88
C GLY A 151 -6.81 -12.56 -5.80
N GLU A 152 -6.40 -13.54 -6.63
CA GLU A 152 -7.32 -14.41 -7.41
C GLU A 152 -7.79 -15.59 -6.53
N GLU A 153 -9.11 -15.78 -6.41
CA GLU A 153 -9.76 -16.73 -5.51
C GLU A 153 -9.51 -18.21 -5.88
N LYS A 154 -9.20 -19.07 -4.90
CA LYS A 154 -9.27 -20.53 -5.01
C LYS A 154 -9.76 -21.15 -3.69
N GLY A 155 -11.07 -21.28 -3.53
CA GLY A 155 -11.73 -21.98 -2.41
C GLY A 155 -13.26 -21.81 -2.45
N GLU A 156 -14.02 -22.64 -1.73
CA GLU A 156 -15.43 -22.37 -1.43
C GLU A 156 -15.51 -21.28 -0.35
N ILE A 157 -15.37 -20.03 -0.79
CA ILE A 157 -15.65 -18.85 0.03
C ILE A 157 -17.04 -18.41 -0.38
N GLU A 158 -17.99 -18.43 0.55
CA GLU A 158 -19.29 -17.82 0.31
C GLU A 158 -19.07 -16.30 0.29
N ARG A 159 -19.20 -15.70 -0.89
CA ARG A 159 -19.03 -14.26 -1.06
C ARG A 159 -20.18 -13.56 -0.35
N PHE A 160 -19.86 -12.87 0.74
CA PHE A 160 -20.83 -12.16 1.57
C PHE A 160 -21.52 -11.00 0.81
N VAL A 161 -20.74 -10.20 0.08
CA VAL A 161 -21.24 -9.16 -0.81
C VAL A 161 -20.50 -9.25 -2.13
N GLU A 162 -21.25 -9.38 -3.22
CA GLU A 162 -20.72 -9.39 -4.58
C GLU A 162 -20.82 -7.98 -5.21
N ASP A 163 -19.98 -7.72 -6.20
CA ASP A 163 -20.08 -6.53 -7.08
C ASP A 163 -20.13 -5.17 -6.36
N LEU A 164 -19.29 -4.98 -5.34
CA LEU A 164 -19.14 -3.68 -4.67
C LEU A 164 -18.81 -2.56 -5.69
N PRO A 165 -19.40 -1.36 -5.54
CA PRO A 165 -19.21 -0.25 -6.50
C PRO A 165 -17.83 0.44 -6.38
N GLY A 166 -16.91 -0.15 -5.63
CA GLY A 166 -15.59 0.39 -5.36
C GLY A 166 -14.64 -0.62 -4.72
N TYR A 167 -13.41 -0.19 -4.48
CA TYR A 167 -12.37 -0.99 -3.85
C TYR A 167 -12.52 -0.95 -2.32
N PRO A 168 -12.90 -2.06 -1.67
CA PRO A 168 -13.13 -2.08 -0.25
C PRO A 168 -11.83 -1.85 0.54
N ASP A 169 -11.96 -1.16 1.66
CA ASP A 169 -10.95 -1.03 2.71
C ASP A 169 -11.41 -1.69 4.00
N ASN A 170 -11.52 -0.97 5.12
CA ASN A 170 -11.96 -1.58 6.36
C ASN A 170 -13.48 -1.83 6.36
N ILE A 171 -13.89 -2.85 7.10
CA ILE A 171 -15.29 -3.15 7.41
C ILE A 171 -15.52 -3.00 8.91
N LEU A 172 -16.62 -2.36 9.31
CA LEU A 172 -16.98 -2.16 10.71
C LEU A 172 -18.44 -2.53 10.94
N TYR A 173 -18.70 -3.28 12.00
CA TYR A 173 -20.05 -3.58 12.46
C TYR A 173 -20.55 -2.49 13.40
N ASP A 174 -21.78 -2.00 13.19
CA ASP A 174 -22.35 -0.92 14.02
C ASP A 174 -23.02 -1.39 15.31
N GLY A 175 -23.17 -2.70 15.52
CA GLY A 175 -23.89 -3.25 16.67
C GLY A 175 -25.41 -3.25 16.50
N GLU A 176 -25.95 -2.69 15.42
CA GLU A 176 -27.38 -2.50 15.14
C GLU A 176 -27.84 -3.26 13.87
N GLY A 177 -27.05 -4.23 13.41
CA GLY A 177 -27.39 -5.08 12.28
C GLY A 177 -26.85 -4.62 10.91
N HIS A 178 -25.91 -3.67 10.86
CA HIS A 178 -25.30 -3.26 9.59
C HIS A 178 -23.77 -3.33 9.61
N PHE A 179 -23.21 -3.71 8.47
CA PHE A 179 -21.80 -3.57 8.18
C PHE A 179 -21.54 -2.34 7.32
N TRP A 180 -20.58 -1.55 7.76
CA TRP A 180 -20.11 -0.33 7.12
C TRP A 180 -18.76 -0.63 6.47
N ILE A 181 -18.77 -0.75 5.14
CA ILE A 181 -17.61 -1.09 4.32
C ILE A 181 -17.05 0.20 3.72
N ALA A 182 -15.86 0.60 4.13
CA ALA A 182 -15.17 1.72 3.51
C ALA A 182 -14.80 1.37 2.07
N LEU A 183 -15.02 2.30 1.14
CA LEU A 183 -14.59 2.18 -0.24
C LEU A 183 -13.54 3.25 -0.52
N SER A 184 -12.29 2.82 -0.68
CA SER A 184 -11.15 3.72 -0.93
C SER A 184 -11.38 4.55 -2.18
N SER A 185 -11.89 3.94 -3.24
CA SER A 185 -12.37 4.64 -4.44
C SER A 185 -13.40 3.79 -5.17
N GLY A 186 -14.19 4.40 -6.04
CA GLY A 186 -15.02 3.68 -6.98
C GLY A 186 -14.19 2.93 -8.03
N ILE A 187 -14.82 2.00 -8.75
CA ILE A 187 -14.16 1.30 -9.85
C ILE A 187 -13.87 2.30 -10.98
N VAL A 188 -12.58 2.61 -11.18
CA VAL A 188 -12.12 3.49 -12.26
C VAL A 188 -11.32 2.69 -13.29
N LYS A 189 -11.56 2.98 -14.58
CA LYS A 189 -10.96 2.25 -15.72
C LYS A 189 -9.44 2.18 -15.67
N SER A 190 -8.78 3.17 -15.09
CA SER A 190 -7.32 3.20 -14.96
C SER A 190 -6.80 2.11 -14.02
N TRP A 191 -7.46 1.88 -12.89
CA TRP A 191 -7.11 0.82 -11.96
C TRP A 191 -7.41 -0.55 -12.56
N GLU A 192 -8.54 -0.70 -13.25
CA GLU A 192 -8.87 -1.93 -13.98
C GLU A 192 -7.79 -2.31 -15.00
N MET A 193 -7.32 -1.35 -15.80
CA MET A 193 -6.22 -1.56 -16.74
C MET A 193 -4.90 -1.88 -16.03
N ALA A 194 -4.61 -1.24 -14.90
CA ALA A 194 -3.40 -1.49 -14.13
C ALA A 194 -3.36 -2.90 -13.53
N PHE A 195 -4.50 -3.40 -13.05
CA PHE A 195 -4.61 -4.77 -12.53
C PHE A 195 -4.48 -5.80 -13.66
N ARG A 196 -5.11 -5.55 -14.81
CA ARG A 196 -5.12 -6.47 -15.95
C ARG A 196 -3.79 -6.54 -16.71
N TYR A 197 -3.02 -5.46 -16.76
CA TYR A 197 -1.80 -5.38 -17.57
C TYR A 197 -0.57 -5.02 -16.72
N PRO A 198 0.35 -5.98 -16.46
CA PRO A 198 1.55 -5.75 -15.65
C PRO A 198 2.44 -4.60 -16.13
N PHE A 199 2.49 -4.34 -17.45
CA PHE A 199 3.28 -3.24 -18.01
C PHE A 199 2.72 -1.86 -17.61
N ILE A 200 1.38 -1.72 -17.52
CA ILE A 200 0.72 -0.46 -17.11
C ILE A 200 1.04 -0.17 -15.66
N ARG A 201 0.93 -1.17 -14.78
CA ARG A 201 1.33 -1.06 -13.37
C ARG A 201 2.80 -0.67 -13.22
N LYS A 202 3.70 -1.22 -14.05
CA LYS A 202 5.12 -0.81 -14.07
C LYS A 202 5.29 0.66 -14.47
N ILE A 203 4.55 1.12 -15.48
CA ILE A 203 4.55 2.54 -15.91
C ILE A 203 4.01 3.43 -14.79
N MET A 204 2.90 3.06 -14.14
CA MET A 204 2.32 3.81 -13.04
C MET A 204 3.26 3.91 -11.83
N ALA A 205 3.94 2.83 -11.46
CA ALA A 205 4.96 2.85 -10.40
C ALA A 205 6.15 3.74 -10.77
N LEU A 206 6.54 3.77 -12.06
CA LEU A 206 7.55 4.69 -12.57
C LEU A 206 7.06 6.14 -12.48
N MET A 207 5.82 6.42 -12.89
CA MET A 207 5.22 7.76 -12.80
C MET A 207 5.10 8.23 -11.35
N GLU A 208 4.65 7.39 -10.43
CA GLU A 208 4.59 7.70 -9.00
C GLU A 208 5.96 8.10 -8.46
N LYS A 209 7.02 7.40 -8.90
CA LYS A 209 8.40 7.69 -8.50
C LYS A 209 8.96 8.99 -9.07
N TYR A 210 8.63 9.37 -10.31
CA TYR A 210 9.33 10.44 -11.04
C TYR A 210 8.47 11.66 -11.41
N VAL A 211 7.14 11.53 -11.41
CA VAL A 211 6.19 12.57 -11.81
C VAL A 211 5.18 12.84 -10.68
N GLY A 212 5.09 11.95 -9.70
CA GLY A 212 4.08 11.95 -8.65
C GLY A 212 2.85 11.13 -9.02
N ARG A 213 2.10 10.69 -8.01
CA ARG A 213 0.90 9.86 -8.19
C ARG A 213 -0.26 10.71 -8.75
N PRO A 214 -0.79 10.39 -9.94
CA PRO A 214 -1.97 11.09 -10.45
C PRO A 214 -3.20 10.75 -9.60
N SER A 215 -3.99 11.76 -9.21
CA SER A 215 -5.24 11.59 -8.47
C SER A 215 -6.34 11.03 -9.38
N MET A 216 -6.28 9.74 -9.66
CA MET A 216 -7.25 9.03 -10.49
C MET A 216 -8.40 8.43 -9.66
N GLU A 217 -8.19 8.30 -8.35
CA GLU A 217 -9.16 7.80 -7.39
C GLU A 217 -10.24 8.85 -7.15
N ARG A 218 -11.50 8.42 -7.29
CA ARG A 218 -12.72 9.22 -7.15
C ARG A 218 -13.84 8.32 -6.69
N ASN A 219 -14.99 8.89 -6.32
CA ASN A 219 -16.17 8.14 -5.89
C ASN A 219 -15.90 7.23 -4.68
N GLY A 220 -14.98 7.64 -3.79
CA GLY A 220 -14.77 6.98 -2.50
C GLY A 220 -15.95 7.24 -1.56
N GLY A 221 -16.09 6.41 -0.55
CA GLY A 221 -17.26 6.47 0.32
C GLY A 221 -17.37 5.31 1.29
N VAL A 222 -18.61 5.05 1.72
CA VAL A 222 -18.96 3.94 2.61
C VAL A 222 -20.20 3.25 2.06
N PHE A 223 -20.09 1.93 1.88
CA PHE A 223 -21.15 1.05 1.45
C PHE A 223 -21.71 0.31 2.66
N VAL A 224 -23.03 0.22 2.76
CA VAL A 224 -23.72 -0.35 3.92
C VAL A 224 -24.51 -1.57 3.47
N VAL A 225 -24.31 -2.67 4.17
CA VAL A 225 -25.06 -3.92 3.96
C VAL A 225 -25.67 -4.41 5.27
N ASP A 226 -26.76 -5.16 5.18
CA ASP A 226 -27.34 -5.87 6.33
C ASP A 226 -26.56 -7.15 6.65
N LEU A 227 -27.05 -7.92 7.63
CA LEU A 227 -26.45 -9.17 8.09
C LEU A 227 -26.43 -10.26 7.01
N GLU A 228 -27.26 -10.15 6.00
CA GLU A 228 -27.32 -11.08 4.88
C GLU A 228 -26.48 -10.59 3.67
N GLY A 229 -25.70 -9.52 3.84
CA GLY A 229 -24.87 -8.94 2.79
C GLY A 229 -25.66 -8.17 1.74
N LYS A 230 -26.95 -7.91 1.97
CA LYS A 230 -27.79 -7.19 1.02
C LYS A 230 -27.51 -5.68 1.14
N PRO A 231 -27.37 -4.96 0.01
CA PRO A 231 -27.19 -3.52 0.01
C PRO A 231 -28.32 -2.76 0.72
N VAL A 232 -27.96 -1.93 1.69
CA VAL A 232 -28.86 -1.05 2.44
C VAL A 232 -28.69 0.40 1.98
N ALA A 233 -27.45 0.88 1.91
CA ALA A 233 -27.15 2.25 1.54
C ALA A 233 -25.75 2.38 0.94
N HIS A 234 -25.52 3.46 0.19
CA HIS A 234 -24.22 3.82 -0.33
C HIS A 234 -24.03 5.33 -0.19
N TYR A 235 -23.06 5.73 0.62
CA TYR A 235 -22.68 7.13 0.84
C TYR A 235 -21.35 7.38 0.15
N TYR A 236 -21.37 8.09 -0.97
CA TYR A 236 -20.16 8.38 -1.73
C TYR A 236 -20.23 9.79 -2.32
N ASP A 237 -19.08 10.34 -2.66
CA ASP A 237 -18.97 11.59 -3.40
C ASP A 237 -17.86 11.47 -4.45
N SER A 238 -18.07 12.11 -5.60
CA SER A 238 -17.12 12.12 -6.70
C SER A 238 -15.76 12.71 -6.36
N GLU A 239 -15.70 13.60 -5.36
CA GLU A 239 -14.47 14.21 -4.88
C GLU A 239 -13.76 13.37 -3.81
N LEU A 240 -14.46 12.41 -3.21
CA LEU A 240 -13.90 11.52 -2.20
C LEU A 240 -13.02 10.45 -2.82
N SER A 241 -11.90 10.18 -2.14
CA SER A 241 -10.89 9.20 -2.51
C SER A 241 -10.06 8.83 -1.29
N MET A 242 -9.48 7.64 -1.28
CA MET A 242 -8.75 7.06 -0.15
C MET A 242 -9.54 7.09 1.16
N ILE A 243 -10.84 6.79 1.12
CA ILE A 243 -11.61 6.53 2.34
C ILE A 243 -11.23 5.14 2.86
N SER A 244 -10.62 5.09 4.05
CA SER A 244 -10.07 3.84 4.59
C SER A 244 -10.95 3.21 5.67
N SER A 245 -11.83 3.99 6.29
CA SER A 245 -12.73 3.52 7.34
C SER A 245 -14.03 4.33 7.35
N GLY A 246 -15.13 3.69 7.76
CA GLY A 246 -16.44 4.29 7.85
C GLY A 246 -17.29 3.58 8.91
N ILE A 247 -17.91 4.32 9.83
CA ILE A 247 -18.81 3.75 10.83
C ILE A 247 -19.89 4.72 11.24
N LYS A 248 -21.08 4.20 11.54
CA LYS A 248 -22.15 4.94 12.21
C LYS A 248 -21.90 4.98 13.71
N ILE A 249 -21.97 6.19 14.26
CA ILE A 249 -22.03 6.40 15.71
C ILE A 249 -23.24 7.29 15.97
N GLN A 250 -24.24 6.73 16.66
CA GLN A 250 -25.52 7.37 16.86
C GLN A 250 -26.13 7.78 15.50
N ASN A 251 -26.41 9.07 15.29
CA ASN A 251 -27.09 9.57 14.10
C ASN A 251 -26.11 10.15 13.07
N PHE A 252 -24.82 9.82 13.18
CA PHE A 252 -23.78 10.34 12.30
C PHE A 252 -22.93 9.22 11.71
N LEU A 253 -22.63 9.35 10.42
CA LEU A 253 -21.57 8.60 9.76
C LEU A 253 -20.26 9.34 9.94
N TYR A 254 -19.22 8.61 10.35
CA TYR A 254 -17.85 9.08 10.42
C TYR A 254 -17.00 8.33 9.42
N CYS A 255 -16.18 9.05 8.63
CA CYS A 255 -15.24 8.44 7.69
C CYS A 255 -13.81 8.91 7.94
N GLY A 256 -12.89 7.95 7.97
CA GLY A 256 -11.45 8.17 7.97
C GLY A 256 -10.88 8.10 6.56
N SER A 257 -9.77 8.80 6.33
CA SER A 257 -9.09 8.82 5.04
C SER A 257 -7.57 8.85 5.19
N LEU A 258 -6.86 8.20 4.25
CA LEU A 258 -5.40 8.32 4.14
C LEU A 258 -4.96 9.60 3.41
N LYS A 259 -5.89 10.32 2.78
CA LYS A 259 -5.61 11.51 1.96
C LYS A 259 -5.95 12.82 2.66
N TYR A 260 -7.04 12.86 3.42
CA TYR A 260 -7.53 14.10 4.03
C TYR A 260 -7.02 14.27 5.46
N SER A 261 -6.70 15.50 5.85
CA SER A 261 -6.25 15.86 7.20
C SER A 261 -7.39 16.09 8.20
N PHE A 262 -8.57 15.53 7.93
CA PHE A 262 -9.77 15.67 8.75
C PHE A 262 -10.64 14.42 8.71
N ILE A 263 -11.45 14.21 9.76
CA ILE A 263 -12.49 13.17 9.80
C ILE A 263 -13.75 13.75 9.17
N ILE A 264 -14.33 13.01 8.23
CA ILE A 264 -15.60 13.39 7.62
C ILE A 264 -16.72 12.97 8.57
N ARG A 265 -17.68 13.87 8.85
CA ARG A 265 -18.87 13.59 9.65
C ARG A 265 -20.11 14.01 8.88
N LEU A 266 -21.04 13.07 8.68
CA LEU A 266 -22.31 13.31 8.00
C LEU A 266 -23.47 13.02 8.96
N ASN A 267 -24.44 13.93 9.06
CA ASN A 267 -25.66 13.70 9.82
C ASN A 267 -26.63 12.83 9.00
N LEU A 268 -26.91 11.62 9.47
CA LEU A 268 -27.72 10.63 8.76
C LEU A 268 -29.22 10.95 8.80
N ASP A 269 -29.72 11.63 9.84
CA ASP A 269 -31.13 12.04 9.90
C ASP A 269 -31.46 13.09 8.83
N ARG A 270 -30.51 13.99 8.56
CA ARG A 270 -30.67 15.09 7.60
C ARG A 270 -30.27 14.69 6.18
N TYR A 271 -29.28 13.84 6.05
CA TYR A 271 -28.71 13.41 4.77
C TYR A 271 -28.76 11.89 4.64
N ALA A 272 -29.94 11.33 4.87
CA ALA A 272 -30.19 9.90 4.67
C ALA A 272 -29.98 9.52 3.20
N ALA A 273 -29.49 8.30 2.96
CA ALA A 273 -29.43 7.76 1.60
C ALA A 273 -30.85 7.67 1.02
N THR A 274 -31.04 8.25 -0.16
CA THR A 274 -32.31 8.22 -0.88
C THR A 274 -32.24 7.21 -2.02
N HIS A 275 -33.38 6.59 -2.38
CA HIS A 275 -33.45 5.75 -3.57
C HIS A 275 -32.90 6.50 -4.79
N HIS A 276 -31.99 5.86 -5.51
CA HIS A 276 -31.42 6.41 -6.73
C HIS A 276 -32.54 6.51 -7.77
N SER A 277 -33.17 7.69 -7.87
CA SER A 277 -34.12 7.97 -8.94
C SER A 277 -33.28 8.07 -10.21
N SER A 278 -33.19 6.97 -10.96
CA SER A 278 -32.45 6.85 -12.21
C SER A 278 -32.70 8.08 -13.08
N ARG A 279 -31.75 9.03 -13.08
CA ARG A 279 -31.78 10.12 -14.06
C ARG A 279 -31.38 9.49 -15.39
N LYS A 280 -32.35 9.44 -16.31
CA LYS A 280 -32.15 9.17 -17.73
C LYS A 280 -31.12 10.13 -18.32
#